data_AF-A0A843I2T6-F1
#
_entry.id   AF-A0A843I2T6-F1
#
_cell.length_a   1.000
_cell.length_b   1.000
_cell.length_c   1.000
_cell.angle_alpha   90.00
_cell.angle_beta   90.00
_cell.angle_gamma   90.00
#
_symmetry.space_group_name_H-M   'P 1'
#
loop_
_entity.id
_entity.type
_entity.pdbx_description
1 polymer ?
#
loop_
_entity_poly.entity_id
_entity_poly.type
_entity_poly.pdbx_seq_one_letter_code
_entity_poly.pdbx_strand_id
1 'polypeptide(L)'
;MFNLQKSIPLPPIKLERLVKYLTEVVQRGPLPLEELKARGLDFGKGRGDITRFLERLGLVKVVGKNVYPTPASYELLSLYHLLGRAIFHPIFYSYLIQYKLIYNIIKEKNKVKLNDLQKELNKHISNISPSSWINDVAFKTLITFGVEIGAFKKHGDEVSFLGDPIASALANAFGGALIGGRPYVGEIPEWLSTCAKLVKPSGVLLIDGDCAAQALERRLTASTYSTP
;
A
#
# COMPACT_ATOMS: atom_id res chain seq x y z
N MET A 1 17.56 11.55 6.44
CA MET A 1 18.47 10.42 6.15
C MET A 1 17.64 9.14 6.15
N PHE A 2 17.34 8.57 4.97
CA PHE A 2 16.53 7.35 4.91
C PHE A 2 17.39 6.16 5.37
N ASN A 3 17.10 5.62 6.56
CA ASN A 3 17.70 4.37 7.04
C ASN A 3 17.15 3.20 6.21
N LEU A 4 17.67 3.03 4.98
CA LEU A 4 17.44 1.84 4.18
C LEU A 4 18.27 0.69 4.78
N GLN A 5 17.61 -0.21 5.50
CA GLN A 5 18.23 -1.48 5.92
C GLN A 5 18.64 -2.31 4.68
N LYS A 6 19.81 -2.98 4.80
CA LYS A 6 20.49 -3.82 3.79
C LYS A 6 19.60 -4.83 3.05
N SER A 7 18.53 -5.28 3.68
CA SER A 7 17.43 -5.99 3.02
C SER A 7 16.17 -5.77 3.84
N ILE A 8 15.04 -5.53 3.19
CA ILE A 8 13.75 -5.60 3.86
C ILE A 8 13.35 -7.07 3.86
N PRO A 9 13.23 -7.74 5.02
CA PRO A 9 12.55 -9.02 5.08
C PRO A 9 11.07 -8.75 4.79
N LEU A 10 10.72 -8.82 3.52
CA LEU A 10 9.34 -8.84 3.05
C LEU A 10 8.88 -10.30 3.10
N PRO A 11 7.92 -10.65 3.95
CA PRO A 11 7.41 -12.00 4.00
C PRO A 11 6.77 -12.39 2.66
N PRO A 12 6.86 -13.64 2.19
CA PRO A 12 6.14 -14.11 1.01
C PRO A 12 4.65 -14.25 1.32
N ILE A 13 3.93 -13.14 1.32
CA ILE A 13 2.54 -13.05 1.76
C ILE A 13 1.67 -12.34 0.73
N LYS A 14 0.38 -12.65 0.79
CA LYS A 14 -0.67 -11.92 0.09
C LYS A 14 -1.23 -10.80 0.97
N LEU A 15 -1.75 -9.75 0.33
CA LEU A 15 -2.38 -8.61 0.97
C LEU A 15 -3.58 -9.03 1.83
N GLU A 16 -4.33 -10.05 1.41
CA GLU A 16 -5.45 -10.61 2.18
C GLU A 16 -5.02 -11.08 3.57
N ARG A 17 -3.80 -11.65 3.70
CA ARG A 17 -3.27 -12.08 4.99
C ARG A 17 -2.95 -10.90 5.91
N LEU A 18 -2.50 -9.78 5.33
CA LEU A 18 -2.30 -8.52 6.07
C LEU A 18 -3.64 -7.97 6.57
N VAL A 19 -4.66 -7.94 5.71
CA VAL A 19 -6.00 -7.49 6.08
C VAL A 19 -6.58 -8.35 7.20
N LYS A 20 -6.46 -9.67 7.10
CA LYS A 20 -6.92 -10.60 8.14
C LYS A 20 -6.21 -10.38 9.47
N TYR A 21 -4.89 -10.22 9.44
CA TYR A 21 -4.10 -9.91 10.63
C TYR A 21 -4.59 -8.59 11.28
N LEU A 22 -4.70 -7.51 10.49
CA LEU A 22 -5.09 -6.19 11.00
C LEU A 22 -6.51 -6.22 11.57
N THR A 23 -7.43 -6.91 10.90
CA THR A 23 -8.82 -7.07 11.35
C THR A 23 -8.87 -7.73 12.73
N GLU A 24 -8.09 -8.78 12.95
CA GLU A 24 -8.06 -9.50 14.23
C GLU A 24 -7.49 -8.65 15.36
N VAL A 25 -6.40 -7.92 15.12
CA VAL A 25 -5.79 -7.02 16.10
C VAL A 25 -6.70 -5.82 16.41
N VAL A 26 -7.42 -5.29 15.41
CA VAL A 26 -8.36 -4.17 15.61
C VAL A 26 -9.62 -4.60 16.37
N GLN A 27 -10.18 -5.77 16.06
CA GLN A 27 -11.44 -6.22 16.67
C GLN A 27 -11.29 -6.72 18.11
N ARG A 28 -10.15 -7.35 18.42
CA ARG A 28 -9.94 -7.98 19.74
C ARG A 28 -9.13 -7.12 20.71
N GLY A 29 -8.55 -6.02 20.22
CA GLY A 29 -7.61 -5.22 20.99
C GLY A 29 -6.23 -5.89 21.05
N PRO A 30 -5.44 -5.60 22.09
CA PRO A 30 -4.05 -6.05 22.15
C PRO A 30 -3.93 -7.58 22.17
N LEU A 31 -3.29 -8.17 21.16
CA LEU A 31 -3.14 -9.63 21.04
C LEU A 31 -1.70 -10.08 21.35
N PRO A 32 -1.51 -11.17 22.12
CA PRO A 32 -0.19 -11.77 22.30
C PRO A 32 0.41 -12.25 20.98
N LEU A 33 1.71 -12.03 20.79
CA LEU A 33 2.48 -12.51 19.62
C LEU A 33 2.34 -14.02 19.40
N GLU A 34 2.34 -14.79 20.48
CA GLU A 34 2.20 -16.25 20.41
C GLU A 34 0.80 -16.67 19.97
N GLU A 35 -0.24 -15.91 20.34
CA GLU A 35 -1.60 -16.17 19.87
C GLU A 35 -1.71 -15.92 18.37
N LEU A 36 -1.13 -14.83 17.87
CA LEU A 36 -1.11 -14.51 16.44
C LEU A 36 -0.44 -15.62 15.61
N LYS A 37 0.66 -16.21 16.13
CA LYS A 37 1.30 -17.36 15.51
C LYS A 37 0.46 -18.63 15.60
N ALA A 38 -0.09 -18.94 16.77
CA ALA A 38 -0.92 -20.12 17.00
C ALA A 38 -2.15 -20.14 16.07
N ARG A 39 -2.70 -18.96 15.76
CA ARG A 39 -3.83 -18.77 14.85
C ARG A 39 -3.43 -18.70 13.38
N GLY A 40 -2.15 -18.87 13.05
CA GLY A 40 -1.62 -18.78 11.70
C GLY A 40 -1.71 -17.38 11.08
N LEU A 41 -1.91 -16.32 11.89
CA LEU A 41 -1.94 -14.94 11.43
C LEU A 41 -0.53 -14.39 11.22
N ASP A 42 0.44 -14.89 11.98
CA ASP A 42 1.87 -14.58 11.82
C ASP A 42 2.72 -15.86 11.74
N PHE A 43 3.97 -15.70 11.33
CA PHE A 43 4.98 -16.76 11.24
C PHE A 43 6.38 -16.18 11.42
N GLY A 44 7.39 -17.04 11.47
CA GLY A 44 8.78 -16.63 11.67
C GLY A 44 9.18 -16.56 13.14
N LYS A 45 10.48 -16.30 13.37
CA LYS A 45 11.07 -16.28 14.72
C LYS A 45 10.82 -14.95 15.44
N GLY A 46 10.89 -14.96 16.77
CA GLY A 46 10.78 -13.74 17.57
C GLY A 46 9.41 -13.07 17.44
N ARG A 47 9.39 -11.80 17.01
CA ARG A 47 8.15 -11.01 16.85
C ARG A 47 7.28 -11.42 15.66
N GLY A 48 7.75 -12.32 14.79
CA GLY A 48 7.04 -12.71 13.58
C GLY A 48 7.31 -11.75 12.40
N ASP A 49 7.09 -12.23 11.19
CA ASP A 49 7.43 -11.52 9.96
C ASP A 49 6.34 -10.52 9.58
N ILE A 50 5.06 -10.89 9.75
CA ILE A 50 3.92 -10.03 9.46
C ILE A 50 3.84 -8.89 10.48
N THR A 51 3.99 -9.19 11.77
CA THR A 51 4.01 -8.15 12.81
C THR A 51 5.10 -7.13 12.54
N ARG A 52 6.34 -7.57 12.25
CA ARG A 52 7.45 -6.65 11.95
C ARG A 52 7.18 -5.80 10.72
N PHE A 53 6.58 -6.39 9.69
CA PHE A 53 6.23 -5.67 8.48
C PHE A 53 5.17 -4.60 8.74
N LEU A 54 4.08 -4.94 9.43
CA LEU A 54 2.99 -4.01 9.76
C LEU A 54 3.43 -2.94 10.78
N GLU A 55 4.30 -3.28 11.73
CA GLU A 55 4.90 -2.33 12.67
C GLU A 55 5.73 -1.28 11.94
N ARG A 56 6.50 -1.69 10.92
CA ARG A 56 7.27 -0.78 10.06
C ARG A 56 6.38 0.17 9.25
N LEU A 57 5.18 -0.27 8.86
CA LEU A 57 4.20 0.58 8.18
C LEU A 57 3.45 1.50 9.15
N GLY A 58 3.72 1.44 10.45
CA GLY A 58 3.00 2.21 11.47
C GLY A 58 1.58 1.72 11.70
N LEU A 59 1.24 0.52 11.23
CA LEU A 59 -0.11 -0.07 11.32
C LEU A 59 -0.31 -0.93 12.56
N VAL A 60 0.74 -1.27 13.28
CA VAL A 60 0.64 -1.87 14.62
C VAL A 60 1.82 -1.41 15.47
N LYS A 61 1.75 -1.59 16.78
CA LYS A 61 2.83 -1.34 17.72
C LYS A 61 3.01 -2.54 18.65
N VAL A 62 4.24 -2.99 18.85
CA VAL A 62 4.53 -4.05 19.82
C VAL A 62 4.95 -3.43 21.16
N VAL A 63 4.22 -3.75 22.23
CA VAL A 63 4.58 -3.38 23.61
C VAL A 63 4.67 -4.66 24.44
N GLY A 64 5.88 -4.96 24.92
CA GLY A 64 6.17 -6.24 25.57
C GLY A 64 5.96 -7.41 24.60
N LYS A 65 5.01 -8.30 24.93
CA LYS A 65 4.63 -9.46 24.10
C LYS A 65 3.31 -9.27 23.34
N ASN A 66 2.71 -8.09 23.43
CA ASN A 66 1.39 -7.81 22.88
C ASN A 66 1.50 -6.84 21.69
N VAL A 67 0.68 -7.08 20.68
CA VAL A 67 0.53 -6.25 19.48
C VAL A 67 -0.72 -5.40 19.63
N TYR A 68 -0.55 -4.09 19.48
CA TYR A 68 -1.61 -3.10 19.60
C TYR A 68 -1.92 -2.53 18.20
N PRO A 69 -3.20 -2.34 17.85
CA PRO A 69 -3.54 -1.54 16.67
C PRO A 69 -3.15 -0.07 16.92
N THR A 70 -2.75 0.62 15.86
CA THR A 70 -2.56 2.08 15.85
C THR A 70 -3.84 2.75 15.31
N PRO A 71 -4.05 4.06 15.51
CA PRO A 71 -5.20 4.72 14.89
C PRO A 71 -5.17 4.65 13.35
N ALA A 72 -3.97 4.52 12.76
CA ALA A 72 -3.81 4.24 11.33
C ALA A 72 -4.39 2.89 10.89
N SER A 73 -4.35 1.84 11.73
CA SER A 73 -4.98 0.55 11.41
C SER A 73 -6.49 0.66 11.30
N TYR A 74 -7.11 1.37 12.25
CA TYR A 74 -8.56 1.61 12.26
C TYR A 74 -8.98 2.40 11.02
N GLU A 75 -8.25 3.48 10.72
CA GLU A 75 -8.52 4.31 9.54
C GLU A 75 -8.33 3.53 8.24
N LEU A 76 -7.26 2.72 8.14
CA LEU A 76 -7.02 1.86 6.98
C LEU A 76 -8.18 0.88 6.76
N LEU A 77 -8.63 0.18 7.80
CA LEU A 77 -9.72 -0.80 7.66
C LEU A 77 -11.06 -0.11 7.33
N SER A 78 -11.32 1.07 7.90
CA SER A 78 -12.48 1.89 7.54
C SER A 78 -12.48 2.24 6.04
N LEU A 79 -11.36 2.76 5.54
CA LEU A 79 -11.21 3.12 4.13
C LEU A 79 -11.11 1.89 3.22
N TYR A 80 -10.66 0.73 3.71
CA TYR A 80 -10.63 -0.53 2.97
C TYR A 80 -12.06 -0.98 2.58
N HIS A 81 -13.07 -0.72 3.39
CA HIS A 81 -14.46 -1.01 3.02
C HIS A 81 -14.95 -0.18 1.83
N LEU A 82 -14.40 1.02 1.63
CA LEU A 82 -14.76 1.93 0.55
C LEU A 82 -13.90 1.71 -0.71
N LEU A 83 -12.58 1.66 -0.54
CA LEU A 83 -11.60 1.66 -1.62
C LEU A 83 -11.00 0.27 -1.90
N GLY A 84 -11.37 -0.73 -1.11
CA GLY A 84 -10.83 -2.08 -1.20
C GLY A 84 -9.31 -2.11 -1.00
N ARG A 85 -8.65 -3.00 -1.73
CA ARG A 85 -7.20 -3.22 -1.67
C ARG A 85 -6.38 -1.99 -2.10
N ALA A 86 -6.97 -1.08 -2.88
CA ALA A 86 -6.27 0.09 -3.39
C ALA A 86 -5.73 1.01 -2.27
N ILE A 87 -6.36 1.00 -1.08
CA ILE A 87 -5.94 1.82 0.08
C ILE A 87 -4.50 1.53 0.54
N PHE A 88 -3.96 0.36 0.24
CA PHE A 88 -2.57 0.03 0.57
C PHE A 88 -1.57 0.74 -0.35
N HIS A 89 -2.00 1.26 -1.51
CA HIS A 89 -1.11 1.94 -2.44
C HIS A 89 -0.43 3.16 -1.82
N PRO A 90 -1.16 4.14 -1.22
CA PRO A 90 -0.53 5.27 -0.52
C PRO A 90 0.49 4.83 0.53
N ILE A 91 0.16 3.83 1.37
CA ILE A 91 1.07 3.36 2.43
C ILE A 91 2.32 2.73 1.83
N PHE A 92 2.17 1.83 0.86
CA PHE A 92 3.34 1.17 0.26
C PHE A 92 4.19 2.16 -0.52
N TYR A 93 3.57 3.10 -1.23
CA TYR A 93 4.28 4.13 -1.99
C TYR A 93 5.10 5.06 -1.08
N SER A 94 4.59 5.37 0.11
CA SER A 94 5.28 6.26 1.05
C SER A 94 6.32 5.56 1.92
N TYR A 95 6.00 4.38 2.44
CA TYR A 95 6.84 3.68 3.43
C TYR A 95 7.80 2.66 2.82
N LEU A 96 7.55 2.19 1.59
CA LEU A 96 8.36 1.17 0.92
C LEU A 96 8.99 1.75 -0.35
N ILE A 97 10.20 2.30 -0.21
CA ILE A 97 10.97 2.86 -1.32
C ILE A 97 11.10 1.91 -2.52
N GLN A 98 11.25 0.60 -2.28
CA GLN A 98 11.31 -0.40 -3.33
C GLN A 98 10.00 -0.51 -4.11
N TYR A 99 8.85 -0.45 -3.42
CA TYR A 99 7.55 -0.45 -4.08
C TYR A 99 7.37 0.81 -4.93
N LYS A 100 7.73 1.98 -4.39
CA LYS A 100 7.72 3.26 -5.11
C LYS A 100 8.55 3.21 -6.39
N LEU A 101 9.78 2.69 -6.30
CA LEU A 101 10.66 2.55 -7.46
C LEU A 101 10.08 1.57 -8.49
N ILE A 102 9.58 0.40 -8.07
CA ILE A 102 8.91 -0.56 -8.96
C ILE A 102 7.74 0.11 -9.69
N TYR A 103 6.88 0.80 -8.95
CA TYR A 103 5.72 1.50 -9.51
C TYR A 103 6.13 2.54 -10.55
N ASN A 104 7.11 3.37 -10.24
CA ASN A 104 7.59 4.42 -11.15
C ASN A 104 8.22 3.85 -12.42
N ILE A 105 9.06 2.82 -12.31
CA ILE A 105 9.70 2.17 -13.46
C ILE A 105 8.63 1.53 -14.37
N ILE A 106 7.67 0.80 -13.81
CA ILE A 106 6.60 0.17 -14.59
C ILE A 106 5.69 1.23 -15.23
N LYS A 107 5.35 2.31 -14.50
CA LYS A 107 4.55 3.44 -15.01
C LYS A 107 5.23 4.13 -16.20
N GLU A 108 6.53 4.35 -16.12
CA GLU A 108 7.31 4.98 -17.19
C GLU A 108 7.44 4.07 -18.42
N LYS A 109 7.77 2.80 -18.22
CA LYS A 109 7.99 1.84 -19.32
C LYS A 109 6.71 1.24 -19.89
N ASN A 110 5.58 1.39 -19.19
CA ASN A 110 4.28 0.77 -19.43
C ASN A 110 4.26 -0.77 -19.38
N LYS A 111 5.31 -1.46 -19.85
CA LYS A 111 5.48 -2.91 -19.83
C LYS A 111 6.96 -3.28 -19.71
N VAL A 112 7.29 -4.25 -18.86
CA VAL A 112 8.67 -4.67 -18.59
C VAL A 112 8.75 -6.14 -18.19
N LYS A 113 9.83 -6.82 -18.56
CA LYS A 113 10.14 -8.18 -18.09
C LYS A 113 10.60 -8.15 -16.64
N LEU A 114 10.20 -9.14 -15.84
CA LEU A 114 10.50 -9.20 -14.41
C LEU A 114 12.01 -9.20 -14.12
N ASN A 115 12.80 -9.91 -14.92
CA ASN A 115 14.25 -9.95 -14.76
C ASN A 115 14.90 -8.57 -15.00
N ASP A 116 14.43 -7.84 -16.02
CA ASP A 116 14.96 -6.51 -16.36
C ASP A 116 14.54 -5.48 -15.30
N LEU A 117 13.28 -5.56 -14.86
CA LEU A 117 12.76 -4.73 -13.78
C LEU A 117 13.55 -4.94 -12.48
N GLN A 118 13.88 -6.19 -12.11
CA GLN A 118 14.65 -6.45 -10.89
C GLN A 118 16.07 -5.88 -10.98
N LYS A 119 16.72 -6.01 -12.15
CA LYS A 119 18.06 -5.43 -12.39
C LYS A 119 18.03 -3.92 -12.30
N GLU A 120 17.06 -3.29 -12.94
CA GLU A 120 16.91 -1.83 -12.93
C GLU A 120 16.58 -1.31 -11.54
N LEU A 121 15.67 -1.97 -10.82
CA LEU A 121 15.37 -1.67 -9.42
C LEU A 121 16.64 -1.74 -8.55
N ASN A 122 17.44 -2.80 -8.67
CA ASN A 122 18.68 -2.91 -7.90
C ASN A 122 19.70 -1.84 -8.26
N LYS A 123 19.77 -1.42 -9.54
CA LYS A 123 20.59 -0.27 -9.97
C LYS A 123 20.13 1.04 -9.32
N HIS A 124 18.82 1.28 -9.23
CA HIS A 124 18.29 2.45 -8.52
C HIS A 124 18.56 2.38 -7.01
N ILE A 125 18.37 1.21 -6.38
CA ILE A 125 18.66 1.02 -4.96
C ILE A 125 20.14 1.23 -4.67
N SER A 126 21.06 0.70 -5.48
CA SER A 126 22.50 0.87 -5.28
C SER A 126 22.95 2.32 -5.41
N ASN A 127 22.29 3.12 -6.28
CA ASN A 127 22.58 4.54 -6.39
C ASN A 127 22.16 5.33 -5.14
N ILE A 128 21.10 4.89 -4.46
CA ILE A 128 20.62 5.51 -3.21
C ILE A 128 21.42 4.99 -2.00
N SER A 129 21.75 3.70 -2.00
CA SER A 129 22.46 3.00 -0.93
C SER A 129 23.31 1.88 -1.54
N PRO A 130 24.62 2.09 -1.75
CA PRO A 130 25.49 1.16 -2.49
C PRO A 130 25.58 -0.26 -1.93
N SER A 131 25.26 -0.46 -0.65
CA SER A 131 25.28 -1.77 0.01
C SER A 131 23.90 -2.44 0.13
N SER A 132 22.86 -1.85 -0.45
CA SER A 132 21.49 -2.35 -0.38
C SER A 132 21.08 -3.03 -1.69
N TRP A 133 20.32 -4.12 -1.59
CA TRP A 133 19.69 -4.77 -2.72
C TRP A 133 18.34 -5.37 -2.32
N ILE A 134 17.50 -5.69 -3.30
CA ILE A 134 16.29 -6.48 -3.10
C ILE A 134 16.55 -7.94 -3.50
N ASN A 135 16.19 -8.86 -2.61
CA ASN A 135 16.22 -10.29 -2.93
C ASN A 135 14.99 -10.70 -3.76
N ASP A 136 15.04 -11.89 -4.36
CA ASP A 136 13.98 -12.40 -5.25
C ASP A 136 12.63 -12.57 -4.53
N VAL A 137 12.63 -13.00 -3.27
CA VAL A 137 11.41 -13.19 -2.47
C VAL A 137 10.70 -11.85 -2.22
N ALA A 138 11.45 -10.85 -1.78
CA ALA A 138 10.97 -9.50 -1.55
C ALA A 138 10.46 -8.87 -2.85
N PHE A 139 11.21 -9.02 -3.95
CA PHE A 139 10.83 -8.53 -5.26
C PHE A 139 9.49 -9.13 -5.72
N LYS A 140 9.36 -10.46 -5.70
CA LYS A 140 8.12 -11.17 -6.06
C LYS A 140 6.94 -10.76 -5.18
N THR A 141 7.17 -10.53 -3.89
CA THR A 141 6.14 -10.07 -2.95
C THR A 141 5.64 -8.67 -3.34
N LEU A 142 6.54 -7.73 -3.64
CA LEU A 142 6.14 -6.38 -4.04
C LEU A 142 5.38 -6.35 -5.38
N ILE A 143 5.79 -7.20 -6.34
CA ILE A 143 5.03 -7.38 -7.58
C ILE A 143 3.64 -7.93 -7.28
N THR A 144 3.53 -8.93 -6.39
CA THR A 144 2.25 -9.50 -5.96
C THR A 144 1.36 -8.44 -5.33
N PHE A 145 1.89 -7.61 -4.44
CA PHE A 145 1.14 -6.48 -3.86
C PHE A 145 0.67 -5.51 -4.93
N GLY A 146 1.53 -5.11 -5.87
CA GLY A 146 1.12 -4.20 -6.95
C GLY A 146 0.04 -4.78 -7.86
N VAL A 147 0.05 -6.09 -8.10
CA VAL A 147 -1.02 -6.80 -8.82
C VAL A 147 -2.31 -6.84 -7.99
N GLU A 148 -2.24 -7.22 -6.71
CA GLU A 148 -3.42 -7.34 -5.84
C GLU A 148 -4.09 -6.00 -5.52
N ILE A 149 -3.33 -4.91 -5.54
CA ILE A 149 -3.80 -3.53 -5.38
C ILE A 149 -4.44 -3.00 -6.68
N GLY A 150 -4.16 -3.61 -7.82
CA GLY A 150 -4.64 -3.16 -9.14
C GLY A 150 -3.75 -2.11 -9.81
N ALA A 151 -2.51 -1.92 -9.35
CA ALA A 151 -1.54 -1.05 -10.01
C ALA A 151 -0.94 -1.71 -11.27
N PHE A 152 -0.78 -3.03 -11.24
CA PHE A 152 -0.11 -3.79 -12.28
C PHE A 152 -0.94 -4.97 -12.79
N LYS A 153 -0.66 -5.38 -14.03
CA LYS A 153 -1.13 -6.64 -14.60
C LYS A 153 0.07 -7.50 -14.97
N LYS A 154 0.14 -8.72 -14.41
CA LYS A 154 1.20 -9.69 -14.68
C LYS A 154 0.74 -10.72 -15.71
N HIS A 155 1.58 -10.99 -16.71
CA HIS A 155 1.39 -12.04 -17.71
C HIS A 155 2.71 -12.79 -17.89
N GLY A 156 2.78 -14.04 -17.43
CA GLY A 156 4.01 -14.82 -17.48
C GLY A 156 5.18 -14.13 -16.76
N ASP A 157 6.24 -13.83 -17.50
CA ASP A 157 7.46 -13.14 -17.06
C ASP A 157 7.41 -11.62 -17.26
N GLU A 158 6.28 -11.07 -17.67
CA GLU A 158 6.09 -9.64 -17.91
C GLU A 158 5.10 -9.03 -16.92
N VAL A 159 5.30 -7.75 -16.64
CA VAL A 159 4.39 -6.92 -15.86
C VAL A 159 4.12 -5.61 -16.62
N SER A 160 2.87 -5.18 -16.58
CA SER A 160 2.39 -3.97 -17.26
C SER A 160 1.67 -3.05 -16.29
N PHE A 161 1.74 -1.75 -16.56
CA PHE A 161 1.02 -0.74 -15.81
C PHE A 161 -0.48 -0.82 -16.13
N LEU A 162 -1.32 -0.90 -15.10
CA LEU A 162 -2.78 -0.94 -15.28
C LEU A 162 -3.42 0.44 -15.09
N GLY A 163 -2.72 1.37 -14.43
CA GLY A 163 -3.22 2.68 -14.08
C GLY A 163 -2.97 2.99 -12.60
N ASP A 164 -3.42 4.18 -12.18
CA ASP A 164 -3.43 4.54 -10.77
C ASP A 164 -4.54 3.73 -10.05
N PRO A 165 -4.17 2.87 -9.06
CA PRO A 165 -5.14 2.06 -8.34
C PRO A 165 -6.11 2.92 -7.50
N ILE A 166 -5.67 4.07 -6.99
CA ILE A 166 -6.54 4.99 -6.23
C ILE A 166 -7.56 5.63 -7.16
N ALA A 167 -7.13 6.13 -8.32
CA ALA A 167 -8.06 6.70 -9.29
C ALA A 167 -9.15 5.68 -9.68
N SER A 168 -8.75 4.44 -9.93
CA SER A 168 -9.67 3.35 -10.26
C SER A 168 -10.63 3.02 -9.12
N ALA A 169 -10.13 2.95 -7.89
CA ALA A 169 -10.95 2.70 -6.71
C ALA A 169 -11.95 3.81 -6.45
N LEU A 170 -11.56 5.08 -6.62
CA LEU A 170 -12.45 6.23 -6.43
C LEU A 170 -13.58 6.25 -7.45
N ALA A 171 -13.28 5.99 -8.73
CA ALA A 171 -14.32 5.89 -9.76
C ALA A 171 -15.33 4.79 -9.41
N ASN A 172 -14.86 3.62 -9.00
CA ASN A 172 -15.75 2.50 -8.63
C ASN A 172 -16.56 2.80 -7.36
N ALA A 173 -15.92 3.34 -6.32
CA ALA A 173 -16.54 3.59 -5.03
C ALA A 173 -17.66 4.64 -5.09
N PHE A 174 -17.55 5.60 -6.01
CA PHE A 174 -18.50 6.72 -6.14
C PHE A 174 -19.32 6.66 -7.44
N GLY A 175 -19.46 5.48 -8.04
CA GLY A 175 -20.33 5.24 -9.20
C GLY A 175 -19.98 6.06 -10.44
N GLY A 176 -18.69 6.35 -10.63
CA GLY A 176 -18.16 7.17 -11.71
C GLY A 176 -17.45 6.38 -12.82
N ALA A 177 -16.72 7.12 -13.65
CA ALA A 177 -15.96 6.57 -14.77
C ALA A 177 -14.50 7.05 -14.75
N LEU A 178 -13.60 6.22 -15.29
CA LEU A 178 -12.22 6.61 -15.56
C LEU A 178 -12.08 7.10 -17.00
N ILE A 179 -11.71 8.37 -17.17
CA ILE A 179 -11.45 8.96 -18.49
C ILE A 179 -10.04 9.54 -18.49
N GLY A 180 -9.18 9.06 -19.40
CA GLY A 180 -7.77 9.47 -19.45
C GLY A 180 -7.00 9.19 -18.15
N GLY A 181 -7.38 8.14 -17.42
CA GLY A 181 -6.78 7.78 -16.13
C GLY A 181 -7.23 8.64 -14.94
N ARG A 182 -8.22 9.52 -15.12
CA ARG A 182 -8.76 10.36 -14.05
C ARG A 182 -10.20 9.96 -13.68
N PRO A 183 -10.58 9.99 -12.40
CA PRO A 183 -11.95 9.67 -11.97
C PRO A 183 -12.90 10.85 -12.23
N TYR A 184 -14.05 10.56 -12.83
CA TYR A 184 -15.19 11.46 -12.96
C TYR A 184 -16.35 10.85 -12.19
N VAL A 185 -16.84 11.54 -11.16
CA VAL A 185 -17.86 11.02 -10.24
C VAL A 185 -18.96 12.04 -10.00
N GLY A 186 -20.13 11.60 -9.53
CA GLY A 186 -21.25 12.50 -9.22
C GLY A 186 -21.06 13.23 -7.88
N GLU A 187 -20.67 12.48 -6.85
CA GLU A 187 -20.53 12.98 -5.48
C GLU A 187 -19.28 12.40 -4.84
N ILE A 188 -18.73 13.14 -3.86
CA ILE A 188 -17.56 12.72 -3.08
C ILE A 188 -17.73 13.13 -1.62
N PRO A 189 -17.09 12.42 -0.69
CA PRO A 189 -17.02 12.85 0.70
C PRO A 189 -16.22 14.16 0.84
N GLU A 190 -16.53 14.92 1.88
CA GLU A 190 -15.95 16.25 2.13
C GLU A 190 -14.42 16.25 2.17
N TRP A 191 -13.81 15.18 2.70
CA TRP A 191 -12.35 15.06 2.78
C TRP A 191 -11.64 14.95 1.41
N LEU A 192 -12.37 14.70 0.32
CA LEU A 192 -11.87 14.72 -1.06
C LEU A 192 -12.20 16.02 -1.81
N SER A 193 -13.01 16.90 -1.24
CA SER A 193 -13.53 18.09 -1.93
C SER A 193 -12.41 18.97 -2.51
N THR A 194 -11.30 19.15 -1.78
CA THR A 194 -10.15 19.94 -2.22
C THR A 194 -9.37 19.32 -3.38
N CYS A 195 -9.56 18.03 -3.64
CA CYS A 195 -8.93 17.31 -4.74
C CYS A 195 -9.83 17.20 -5.98
N ALA A 196 -11.01 17.80 -5.96
CA ALA A 196 -11.98 17.69 -7.04
C ALA A 196 -12.30 19.04 -7.67
N LYS A 197 -12.61 19.01 -8.96
CA LYS A 197 -13.05 20.16 -9.74
C LYS A 197 -14.35 19.85 -10.46
N LEU A 198 -15.34 20.72 -10.32
CA LEU A 198 -16.58 20.64 -11.07
C LEU A 198 -16.34 20.87 -12.56
N VAL A 199 -16.81 19.94 -13.40
CA VAL A 199 -16.75 20.02 -14.85
C VAL A 199 -18.11 20.46 -15.38
N LYS A 200 -18.14 21.61 -16.07
CA LYS A 200 -19.35 22.11 -16.75
C LYS A 200 -19.36 21.68 -18.22
N PRO A 201 -20.54 21.41 -18.83
CA PRO A 201 -21.88 21.54 -18.26
C PRO A 201 -22.38 20.26 -17.55
N SER A 202 -21.64 19.16 -17.60
CA SER A 202 -22.08 17.84 -17.10
C SER A 202 -22.36 17.79 -15.59
N GLY A 203 -21.79 18.71 -14.80
CA GLY A 203 -22.01 18.76 -13.36
C GLY A 203 -21.27 17.67 -12.57
N VAL A 204 -20.43 16.87 -13.24
CA VAL A 204 -19.61 15.84 -12.59
C VAL A 204 -18.33 16.43 -12.00
N LEU A 205 -17.79 15.77 -10.99
CA LEU A 205 -16.54 16.10 -10.34
C LEU A 205 -15.39 15.31 -10.96
N LEU A 206 -14.39 16.01 -11.47
CA LEU A 206 -13.10 15.45 -11.86
C LEU A 206 -12.17 15.44 -10.65
N ILE A 207 -11.71 14.26 -10.24
CA ILE A 207 -10.78 14.10 -9.11
C ILE A 207 -9.33 14.10 -9.62
N ASP A 208 -8.45 14.81 -8.93
CA ASP A 208 -7.00 14.67 -9.06
C ASP A 208 -6.54 13.46 -8.22
N GLY A 209 -6.08 12.41 -8.91
CA GLY A 209 -5.63 11.16 -8.28
C GLY A 209 -4.40 11.32 -7.38
N ASP A 210 -3.44 12.17 -7.78
CA ASP A 210 -2.23 12.42 -6.99
C ASP A 210 -2.59 13.19 -5.71
N CYS A 211 -3.48 14.19 -5.81
CA CYS A 211 -4.03 14.88 -4.63
C CYS A 211 -4.77 13.92 -3.70
N ALA A 212 -5.64 13.07 -4.25
CA ALA A 212 -6.41 12.11 -3.46
C ALA A 212 -5.52 11.09 -2.76
N ALA A 213 -4.48 10.57 -3.41
CA ALA A 213 -3.51 9.67 -2.81
C ALA A 213 -2.76 10.34 -1.65
N GLN A 214 -2.36 11.60 -1.79
CA GLN A 214 -1.74 12.38 -0.71
C GLN A 214 -2.71 12.69 0.43
N ALA A 215 -3.98 12.96 0.13
CA ALA A 215 -5.00 13.17 1.16
C ALA A 215 -5.23 11.90 1.99
N LEU A 216 -5.29 10.74 1.32
CA LEU A 216 -5.37 9.43 1.96
C LEU A 216 -4.13 9.14 2.81
N GLU A 217 -2.93 9.36 2.28
CA GLU A 217 -1.68 9.22 3.04
C GLU A 217 -1.70 10.11 4.29
N ARG A 218 -2.05 11.40 4.16
CA ARG A 218 -2.14 12.32 5.30
C ARG A 218 -3.14 11.84 6.33
N ARG A 219 -4.28 11.30 5.90
CA ARG A 219 -5.30 10.75 6.81
C ARG A 219 -4.80 9.52 7.56
N LEU A 220 -4.07 8.63 6.88
CA LEU A 220 -3.49 7.43 7.47
C LEU A 220 -2.30 7.75 8.39
N THR A 221 -1.57 8.83 8.11
CA THR A 221 -0.38 9.25 8.88
C THR A 221 -0.70 10.24 10.00
N ALA A 222 -1.67 11.14 9.87
CA ALA A 222 -2.13 12.02 10.95
C ALA A 222 -2.69 11.22 12.15
N SER A 223 -3.30 10.07 11.85
CA SER A 223 -3.71 9.06 12.81
C SER A 223 -2.53 8.37 13.53
N THR A 224 -1.27 8.59 13.12
CA THR A 224 -0.10 8.06 13.84
C THR A 224 0.47 9.02 14.90
N TYR A 225 0.12 10.31 14.83
CA TYR A 225 0.61 11.37 15.75
C TYR A 225 -0.44 11.86 16.75
N SER A 226 -1.67 11.38 16.66
CA SER A 226 -2.70 11.60 17.67
C SER A 226 -2.58 10.54 18.77
N THR A 227 -1.72 10.82 19.74
CA THR A 227 -1.80 10.21 21.08
C THR A 227 -2.13 11.32 22.08
N PRO A 228 -3.10 11.12 23.00
CA PRO A 228 -3.19 11.94 24.20
C PRO A 228 -1.94 11.79 25.08
#